data_AF-F4FYP6-F1
#
_entry.id   AF-F4FYP6-F1
#
_cell.length_a   1.000
_cell.length_b   1.000
_cell.length_c   1.000
_cell.angle_alpha   90.00
_cell.angle_beta   90.00
_cell.angle_gamma   90.00
#
_symmetry.space_group_name_H-M   'P 1'
#
loop_
_entity.id
_entity.type
_entity.pdbx_description
1 polymer ?
#
loop_
_entity_poly.entity_id
_entity_poly.type
_entity_poly.pdbx_seq_one_letter_code
_entity_poly.pdbx_strand_id
1 'polypeptide(L)'
;MNALELLKEQYGFSEDEIEYAIDRAKGIIMGFAMEYRARLVLESMNFVNIKSVDLPTHDIEAERDGNKYFIEVKATKRSPTKEYSAYKLAMIAKLDGTHLTLMMTPKPNLVITEEILSEPKKILFNFFRLALNNKNDELKKFLEDERNKKIVRSYDKVVLSTLHGTLESLTT
;
A
#
# COMPACT_ATOMS: atom_id res chain seq x y z
N MET A 1 -30.32 18.62 2.62
CA MET A 1 -30.55 17.29 2.03
C MET A 1 -29.29 16.47 2.24
N ASN A 2 -29.41 15.32 2.90
CA ASN A 2 -28.27 14.44 3.09
C ASN A 2 -28.00 13.63 1.79
N ALA A 3 -26.82 13.03 1.67
CA ALA A 3 -26.44 12.31 0.45
C ALA A 3 -27.35 11.11 0.12
N LEU A 4 -27.92 10.45 1.13
CA LEU A 4 -28.81 9.30 0.94
C LEU A 4 -30.21 9.73 0.47
N GLU A 5 -30.74 10.83 1.01
CA GLU A 5 -31.99 11.45 0.54
C GLU A 5 -31.89 11.82 -0.94
N LEU A 6 -30.77 12.44 -1.34
CA LEU A 6 -30.51 12.79 -2.75
C LEU A 6 -30.50 11.55 -3.66
N LEU A 7 -29.86 10.45 -3.23
CA LEU A 7 -29.84 9.21 -4.02
C LEU A 7 -31.24 8.60 -4.18
N LYS A 8 -32.06 8.66 -3.13
CA LYS A 8 -33.44 8.12 -3.16
C LYS A 8 -34.33 8.93 -4.09
N GLU A 9 -34.28 10.26 -3.99
CA GLU A 9 -35.07 11.14 -4.86
C GLU A 9 -34.62 11.08 -6.32
N GLN A 10 -33.31 11.04 -6.57
CA GLN A 10 -32.76 11.07 -7.92
C GLN A 10 -32.96 9.76 -8.70
N TYR A 11 -32.91 8.63 -8.00
CA TYR A 11 -32.91 7.30 -8.64
C TYR A 11 -34.12 6.43 -8.27
N GLY A 12 -35.01 6.92 -7.41
CA GLY A 12 -36.23 6.22 -7.00
C GLY A 12 -36.00 5.01 -6.10
N PHE A 13 -34.87 4.95 -5.38
CA PHE A 13 -34.57 3.84 -4.47
C PHE A 13 -35.51 3.85 -3.25
N SER A 14 -36.02 2.66 -2.91
CA SER A 14 -36.76 2.41 -1.68
C SER A 14 -35.85 2.42 -0.45
N GLU A 15 -36.45 2.46 0.75
CA GLU A 15 -35.70 2.33 2.01
C GLU A 15 -34.92 1.00 2.07
N ASP A 16 -35.57 -0.11 1.74
CA ASP A 16 -34.99 -1.45 1.82
C ASP A 16 -33.75 -1.60 0.92
N GLU A 17 -33.79 -1.01 -0.29
CA GLU A 17 -32.66 -1.02 -1.23
C GLU A 17 -31.46 -0.21 -0.70
N ILE A 18 -31.74 0.94 -0.06
CA ILE A 18 -30.71 1.78 0.54
C ILE A 18 -30.10 1.10 1.77
N GLU A 19 -30.91 0.50 2.64
CA GLU A 19 -30.40 -0.25 3.78
C GLU A 19 -29.53 -1.42 3.35
N TYR A 20 -29.96 -2.19 2.35
CA TYR A 20 -29.17 -3.26 1.76
C TYR A 20 -27.84 -2.72 1.22
N ALA A 21 -27.85 -1.63 0.45
CA ALA A 21 -26.64 -1.04 -0.11
C ALA A 21 -25.68 -0.53 0.98
N ILE A 22 -26.21 0.15 2.00
CA ILE A 22 -25.42 0.65 3.14
C ILE A 22 -24.77 -0.52 3.86
N ASP A 23 -25.50 -1.59 4.17
CA ASP A 23 -24.95 -2.76 4.86
C ASP A 23 -23.76 -3.36 4.10
N ARG A 24 -23.89 -3.46 2.77
CA ARG A 24 -22.82 -3.92 1.87
C ARG A 24 -21.65 -2.93 1.82
N ALA A 25 -21.91 -1.63 1.90
CA ALA A 25 -20.92 -0.56 1.78
C ALA A 25 -20.25 -0.18 3.11
N LYS A 26 -20.71 -0.68 4.27
CA LYS A 26 -20.19 -0.35 5.61
C LYS A 26 -18.67 -0.35 5.68
N GLY A 27 -18.01 -1.37 5.13
CA GLY A 27 -16.56 -1.48 5.13
C GLY A 27 -15.85 -0.39 4.31
N ILE A 28 -16.43 -0.02 3.16
CA ILE A 28 -15.89 1.03 2.28
C ILE A 28 -16.06 2.40 2.94
N ILE A 29 -17.26 2.69 3.46
CA ILE A 29 -17.56 3.93 4.18
C ILE A 29 -16.62 4.08 5.39
N MET A 30 -16.42 3.00 6.14
CA MET A 30 -15.48 2.97 7.26
C MET A 30 -14.04 3.21 6.83
N GLY A 31 -13.61 2.65 5.69
CA GLY A 31 -12.29 2.89 5.10
C GLY A 31 -12.04 4.37 4.82
N PHE A 32 -12.92 5.01 4.05
CA PHE A 32 -12.79 6.44 3.73
C PHE A 32 -12.88 7.33 4.98
N ALA A 33 -13.75 7.00 5.93
CA ALA A 33 -13.83 7.73 7.19
C ALA A 33 -12.53 7.61 8.01
N MET A 34 -11.85 6.46 7.95
CA MET A 34 -10.56 6.25 8.59
C MET A 34 -9.42 6.99 7.91
N GLU A 35 -9.37 7.01 6.57
CA GLU A 35 -8.39 7.79 5.83
C GLU A 35 -8.53 9.29 6.12
N TYR A 36 -9.76 9.79 6.21
CA TYR A 36 -10.01 11.17 6.62
C TYR A 36 -9.51 11.43 8.05
N ARG A 37 -9.85 10.54 8.99
CA ARG A 37 -9.39 10.63 10.39
C ARG A 37 -7.87 10.52 10.53
N ALA A 38 -7.22 9.73 9.67
CA ALA A 38 -5.78 9.54 9.69
C ALA A 38 -5.02 10.85 9.54
N ARG A 39 -5.56 11.84 8.80
CA ARG A 39 -4.94 13.17 8.67
C ARG A 39 -4.78 13.85 10.02
N LEU A 40 -5.86 13.92 10.81
CA LEU A 40 -5.85 14.52 12.15
C LEU A 40 -4.90 13.77 13.10
N VAL A 41 -4.82 12.45 12.96
CA VAL A 41 -3.89 11.63 13.74
C VAL A 41 -2.45 11.97 13.39
N LEU A 42 -2.13 12.07 12.10
CA LEU A 42 -0.78 12.40 11.64
C LEU A 42 -0.36 13.82 12.06
N GLU A 43 -1.27 14.79 12.01
CA GLU A 43 -1.04 16.15 12.56
C GLU A 43 -0.64 16.08 14.03
N SER A 44 -1.35 15.27 14.84
CA SER A 44 -1.02 15.08 16.26
C SER A 44 0.32 14.38 16.51
N MET A 45 0.89 13.76 15.47
CA MET A 45 2.22 13.13 15.47
C MET A 45 3.29 14.04 14.82
N ASN A 46 3.02 15.34 14.69
CA ASN A 46 3.89 16.37 14.11
C ASN A 46 4.20 16.18 12.62
N PHE A 47 3.35 15.50 11.87
CA PHE A 47 3.44 15.51 10.41
C PHE A 47 2.87 16.82 9.86
N VAL A 48 3.46 17.28 8.76
CA VAL A 48 3.05 18.46 7.99
C VAL A 48 2.84 18.07 6.52
N ASN A 49 2.29 18.99 5.71
CA ASN A 49 2.05 18.77 4.28
C ASN A 49 1.24 17.49 3.97
N ILE A 50 0.28 17.17 4.84
CA ILE A 50 -0.50 15.94 4.77
C ILE A 50 -1.49 16.01 3.62
N LYS A 51 -1.33 15.12 2.63
CA LYS A 51 -2.15 15.05 1.43
C LYS A 51 -2.64 13.62 1.22
N SER A 52 -3.95 13.42 1.13
CA SER A 52 -4.47 12.15 0.62
C SER A 52 -4.26 12.03 -0.88
N VAL A 53 -3.96 10.81 -1.31
CA VAL A 53 -3.74 10.47 -2.70
C VAL A 53 -4.59 9.26 -3.05
N ASP A 54 -4.97 9.17 -4.32
CA ASP A 54 -5.63 7.98 -4.88
C ASP A 54 -4.58 7.19 -5.66
N LEU A 55 -3.71 6.50 -4.91
CA LEU A 55 -2.63 5.69 -5.47
C LEU A 55 -2.70 4.26 -4.94
N PRO A 56 -2.36 3.26 -5.76
CA PRO A 56 -2.37 1.85 -5.31
C PRO A 56 -1.32 1.55 -4.23
N THR A 57 -0.33 2.44 -4.04
CA THR A 57 0.78 2.25 -3.11
C THR A 57 0.46 2.62 -1.67
N HIS A 58 -0.20 3.76 -1.45
CA HIS A 58 -0.43 4.36 -0.14
C HIS A 58 -1.59 5.35 -0.24
N ASP A 59 -2.16 5.72 0.90
CA ASP A 59 -3.36 6.58 0.96
C ASP A 59 -3.01 8.04 1.24
N ILE A 60 -1.86 8.30 1.89
CA ILE A 60 -1.42 9.63 2.32
C ILE A 60 0.08 9.85 2.04
N GLU A 61 0.42 11.02 1.50
CA GLU A 61 1.78 11.57 1.52
C GLU A 61 1.89 12.63 2.62
N ALA A 62 2.97 12.63 3.38
CA ALA A 62 3.22 13.61 4.43
C ALA A 62 4.71 13.82 4.68
N GLU A 63 5.06 14.88 5.39
CA GLU A 63 6.43 15.20 5.77
C GLU A 63 6.59 15.30 7.28
N ARG A 64 7.74 14.88 7.81
CA ARG A 64 8.12 15.10 9.21
C ARG A 64 9.63 15.23 9.31
N ASP A 65 10.10 16.25 10.02
CA ASP A 65 11.52 16.55 10.19
C ASP A 65 12.29 16.63 8.85
N GLY A 66 11.65 17.18 7.80
CA GLY A 66 12.21 17.30 6.46
C GLY A 66 12.24 16.00 5.63
N ASN A 67 11.71 14.89 6.16
CA ASN A 67 11.66 13.62 5.45
C ASN A 67 10.27 13.35 4.86
N LYS A 68 10.23 12.80 3.64
CA LYS A 68 9.00 12.37 2.97
C LYS A 68 8.56 10.98 3.43
N TYR A 69 7.26 10.85 3.72
CA TYR A 69 6.62 9.62 4.13
C TYR A 69 5.43 9.27 3.24
N PHE A 70 5.30 7.98 2.95
CA PHE A 70 4.20 7.39 2.21
C PHE A 70 3.44 6.47 3.15
N ILE A 71 2.17 6.78 3.42
CA ILE A 71 1.44 6.22 4.56
C ILE A 71 0.22 5.44 4.05
N GLU A 72 0.22 4.14 4.31
CA GLU A 72 -0.95 3.28 4.13
C GLU A 72 -1.77 3.27 5.43
N VAL A 73 -3.06 3.58 5.34
CA VAL A 73 -4.00 3.55 6.44
C VAL A 73 -4.65 2.17 6.52
N LYS A 74 -4.60 1.57 7.72
CA LYS A 74 -5.23 0.27 7.97
C LYS A 74 -6.16 0.34 9.16
N ALA A 75 -7.42 -0.04 8.93
CA ALA A 75 -8.38 -0.32 9.98
C ALA A 75 -7.89 -1.46 10.89
N THR A 76 -7.44 -2.56 10.27
CA THR A 76 -6.95 -3.79 10.92
C THR A 76 -5.87 -4.49 10.07
N LYS A 77 -5.23 -5.54 10.61
CA LYS A 77 -4.07 -6.24 10.00
C LYS A 77 -4.36 -7.05 8.73
N ARG A 78 -5.61 -7.18 8.26
CA ARG A 78 -5.90 -8.05 7.11
C ARG A 78 -5.37 -7.44 5.81
N SER A 79 -4.46 -8.16 5.16
CA SER A 79 -3.91 -7.81 3.84
C SER A 79 -4.69 -8.48 2.71
N PRO A 80 -4.71 -7.86 1.52
CA PRO A 80 -5.25 -8.46 0.28
C PRO A 80 -4.49 -9.72 -0.16
N THR A 81 -4.97 -10.34 -1.24
CA THR A 81 -4.46 -11.60 -1.83
C THR A 81 -2.98 -11.51 -2.26
N LYS A 82 -2.36 -12.68 -2.47
CA LYS A 82 -0.90 -12.82 -2.67
C LYS A 82 -0.36 -12.04 -3.89
N GLU A 83 -1.00 -12.13 -5.06
CA GLU A 83 -0.50 -11.49 -6.29
C GLU A 83 -0.61 -9.96 -6.26
N TYR A 84 -1.75 -9.43 -5.81
CA TYR A 84 -1.94 -7.99 -5.63
C TYR A 84 -0.89 -7.41 -4.67
N SER A 85 -0.55 -8.16 -3.61
CA SER A 85 0.51 -7.77 -2.69
C SER A 85 1.88 -7.63 -3.38
N ALA A 86 2.21 -8.49 -4.35
CA ALA A 86 3.51 -8.46 -5.03
C ALA A 86 3.67 -7.25 -5.96
N TYR A 87 2.64 -6.94 -6.76
CA TYR A 87 2.63 -5.72 -7.58
C TYR A 87 2.73 -4.47 -6.71
N LYS A 88 1.96 -4.41 -5.61
CA LYS A 88 2.03 -3.29 -4.66
C LYS A 88 3.44 -3.13 -4.07
N LEU A 89 4.10 -4.21 -3.68
CA LEU A 89 5.50 -4.15 -3.19
C LEU A 89 6.47 -3.63 -4.26
N ALA A 90 6.31 -4.04 -5.51
CA ALA A 90 7.14 -3.53 -6.60
C ALA A 90 6.94 -2.01 -6.81
N MET A 91 5.71 -1.51 -6.67
CA MET A 91 5.43 -0.08 -6.76
C MET A 91 5.97 0.69 -5.56
N ILE A 92 5.81 0.16 -4.33
CA ILE A 92 6.38 0.77 -3.12
C ILE A 92 7.90 0.85 -3.23
N ALA A 93 8.56 -0.17 -3.78
CA ALA A 93 10.01 -0.20 -3.96
C ALA A 93 10.56 0.88 -4.92
N LYS A 94 9.70 1.54 -5.72
CA LYS A 94 10.06 2.69 -6.57
C LYS A 94 9.98 4.03 -5.86
N LEU A 95 9.33 4.09 -4.69
CA LEU A 95 9.12 5.34 -3.98
C LEU A 95 10.40 5.76 -3.26
N ASP A 96 10.79 7.01 -3.45
CA ASP A 96 11.93 7.63 -2.75
C ASP A 96 11.46 8.27 -1.45
N GLY A 97 11.45 7.48 -0.37
CA GLY A 97 11.03 7.90 0.97
C GLY A 97 10.60 6.73 1.84
N THR A 98 10.21 7.03 3.09
CA THR A 98 9.87 5.98 4.06
C THR A 98 8.41 5.57 3.93
N HIS A 99 8.16 4.28 3.71
CA HIS A 99 6.80 3.75 3.71
C HIS A 99 6.37 3.33 5.11
N LEU A 100 5.28 3.93 5.61
CA LEU A 100 4.70 3.65 6.90
C LEU A 100 3.32 3.02 6.75
N THR A 101 2.94 2.21 7.74
CA THR A 101 1.57 1.75 7.90
C THR A 101 0.99 2.38 9.15
N LEU A 102 -0.08 3.16 9.00
CA LEU A 102 -0.85 3.72 10.11
C LEU A 102 -1.96 2.74 10.50
N MET A 103 -1.77 2.06 11.62
CA MET A 103 -2.78 1.19 12.21
C MET A 103 -3.71 2.03 13.08
N MET A 104 -5.00 2.12 12.71
CA MET A 104 -5.96 3.00 13.41
C MET A 104 -6.50 2.39 14.71
N THR A 105 -6.47 1.06 14.85
CA THR A 105 -7.01 0.33 16.01
C THR A 105 -5.97 -0.58 16.66
N PRO A 106 -6.07 -0.85 17.98
CA PRO A 106 -7.02 -0.28 18.96
C PRO A 106 -6.69 1.17 19.35
N LYS A 107 -5.46 1.62 19.10
CA LYS A 107 -5.03 3.03 19.16
C LYS A 107 -4.13 3.31 17.96
N PRO A 108 -4.13 4.55 17.43
CA PRO A 108 -3.28 4.90 16.30
C PRO A 108 -1.81 4.64 16.59
N ASN A 109 -1.15 3.87 15.73
CA ASN A 109 0.30 3.70 15.74
C ASN A 109 0.85 3.67 14.32
N LEU A 110 2.07 4.21 14.17
CA LEU A 110 2.85 4.13 12.94
C LEU A 110 3.90 3.04 13.10
N VAL A 111 4.01 2.21 12.09
CA VAL A 111 5.07 1.20 11.95
C VAL A 111 5.70 1.33 10.59
N ILE A 112 6.99 1.01 10.50
CA ILE A 112 7.66 0.91 9.20
C ILE A 112 7.03 -0.27 8.46
N THR A 113 6.53 -0.02 7.25
CA THR A 113 5.77 -1.04 6.50
C THR A 113 6.61 -2.29 6.26
N GLU A 114 7.90 -2.12 5.95
CA GLU A 114 8.82 -3.24 5.73
C GLU A 114 8.91 -4.16 6.96
N GLU A 115 8.94 -3.62 8.17
CA GLU A 115 9.11 -4.40 9.40
C GLU A 115 7.97 -5.38 9.66
N ILE A 116 6.75 -5.01 9.25
CA ILE A 116 5.53 -5.81 9.44
C ILE A 116 5.22 -6.75 8.26
N LEU A 117 6.01 -6.71 7.18
CA LEU A 117 5.88 -7.66 6.09
C LEU A 117 6.21 -9.07 6.57
N SER A 118 5.48 -10.07 6.04
CA SER A 118 5.91 -11.46 6.19
C SER A 118 7.23 -11.69 5.49
N GLU A 119 7.99 -12.68 5.94
CA GLU A 119 9.32 -12.95 5.41
C GLU A 119 9.39 -13.12 3.89
N PRO A 120 8.46 -13.83 3.21
CA PRO A 120 8.46 -13.88 1.75
C PRO A 120 8.22 -12.51 1.10
N LYS A 121 7.42 -11.65 1.72
CA LYS A 121 7.16 -10.28 1.24
C LYS A 121 8.37 -9.38 1.44
N LYS A 122 9.11 -9.52 2.55
CA LYS A 122 10.38 -8.80 2.78
C LYS A 122 11.41 -9.15 1.72
N ILE A 123 11.58 -10.45 1.45
CA ILE A 123 12.49 -10.96 0.41
C ILE A 123 12.10 -10.38 -0.95
N LEU A 124 10.82 -10.45 -1.32
CA LEU A 124 10.34 -9.92 -2.60
C LEU A 124 10.48 -8.39 -2.70
N PHE A 125 10.22 -7.67 -1.61
CA PHE A 125 10.41 -6.22 -1.55
C PHE A 125 11.87 -5.83 -1.76
N ASN A 126 12.79 -6.48 -1.06
CA ASN A 126 14.23 -6.25 -1.21
C ASN A 126 14.73 -6.58 -2.60
N PHE A 127 14.24 -7.67 -3.21
CA PHE A 127 14.52 -7.98 -4.60
C PHE A 127 14.11 -6.81 -5.52
N PHE A 128 12.88 -6.31 -5.43
CA PHE A 128 12.43 -5.18 -6.25
C PHE A 128 13.24 -3.91 -5.99
N ARG A 129 13.55 -3.60 -4.72
CA ARG A 129 14.35 -2.43 -4.35
C ARG A 129 15.75 -2.50 -4.97
N LEU A 130 16.41 -3.65 -4.95
CA LEU A 130 17.73 -3.83 -5.56
C LEU A 130 17.66 -3.76 -7.09
N ALA A 131 16.69 -4.45 -7.69
CA ALA A 131 16.53 -4.52 -9.14
C ALA A 131 16.16 -3.17 -9.77
N LEU A 132 15.19 -2.45 -9.19
CA LEU A 132 14.68 -1.19 -9.73
C LEU A 132 15.65 -0.02 -9.52
N ASN A 133 16.57 -0.12 -8.56
CA ASN A 133 17.62 0.87 -8.31
C ASN A 133 18.98 0.47 -8.93
N ASN A 134 19.00 -0.50 -9.85
CA ASN A 134 20.18 -0.96 -10.59
C ASN A 134 21.36 -1.40 -9.70
N LYS A 135 21.08 -1.96 -8.52
CA LYS A 135 22.10 -2.45 -7.57
C LYS A 135 22.55 -3.86 -7.95
N ASN A 136 23.12 -4.01 -9.13
CA ASN A 136 23.35 -5.30 -9.77
C ASN A 136 24.24 -6.26 -8.97
N ASP A 137 25.31 -5.77 -8.35
CA ASP A 137 26.22 -6.62 -7.56
C ASP A 137 25.58 -7.10 -6.25
N GLU A 138 24.80 -6.24 -5.59
CA GLU A 138 24.02 -6.61 -4.39
C GLU A 138 22.89 -7.57 -4.77
N LEU A 139 22.24 -7.35 -5.91
CA LEU A 139 21.19 -8.23 -6.42
C LEU A 139 21.73 -9.64 -6.72
N LYS A 140 22.92 -9.75 -7.32
CA LYS A 140 23.60 -11.03 -7.55
C LYS A 140 23.82 -11.77 -6.22
N LYS A 141 24.44 -11.11 -5.24
CA LYS A 141 24.65 -11.67 -3.89
C LYS A 141 23.34 -12.06 -3.21
N PHE A 142 22.29 -11.24 -3.35
CA PHE A 142 20.97 -11.54 -2.79
C PHE A 142 20.37 -12.83 -3.37
N LEU A 143 20.60 -13.10 -4.66
CA LEU A 143 20.09 -14.27 -5.39
C LEU A 143 20.99 -15.52 -5.25
N GLU A 144 22.17 -15.41 -4.64
CA GLU A 144 23.01 -16.57 -4.26
C GLU A 144 22.36 -17.40 -3.13
N ASP A 145 21.50 -16.76 -2.32
CA ASP A 145 20.67 -17.46 -1.34
C ASP A 145 19.52 -18.22 -2.05
N GLU A 146 19.58 -19.56 -1.99
CA GLU A 146 18.58 -20.43 -2.61
C GLU A 146 17.15 -20.23 -2.07
N ARG A 147 17.00 -19.81 -0.81
CA ARG A 147 15.70 -19.46 -0.23
C ARG A 147 15.14 -18.21 -0.90
N ASN A 148 15.96 -17.17 -1.04
CA ASN A 148 15.55 -15.91 -1.69
C ASN A 148 15.15 -16.18 -3.15
N LYS A 149 16.01 -16.89 -3.87
CA LYS A 149 15.79 -17.29 -5.26
C LYS A 149 14.50 -18.09 -5.45
N LYS A 150 14.21 -19.05 -4.57
CA LYS A 150 12.96 -19.83 -4.60
C LYS A 150 11.73 -18.94 -4.40
N ILE A 151 11.80 -18.00 -3.46
CA ILE A 151 10.70 -17.08 -3.20
C ILE A 151 10.48 -16.15 -4.39
N VAL A 152 11.53 -15.52 -4.92
CA VAL A 152 11.42 -14.65 -6.11
C VAL A 152 10.81 -15.40 -7.29
N ARG A 153 11.27 -16.63 -7.57
CA ARG A 153 10.72 -17.50 -8.63
C ARG A 153 9.22 -17.79 -8.49
N SER A 154 8.73 -17.92 -7.26
CA SER A 154 7.29 -18.12 -7.02
C SER A 154 6.41 -16.93 -7.46
N TYR A 155 7.01 -15.77 -7.76
CA TYR A 155 6.36 -14.57 -8.27
C TYR A 155 6.81 -14.18 -9.69
N ASP A 156 7.36 -15.13 -10.48
CA ASP A 156 7.93 -14.86 -11.82
C ASP A 156 7.02 -14.02 -12.73
N LYS A 157 5.70 -14.28 -12.72
CA LYS A 157 4.73 -13.50 -13.50
C LYS A 157 4.79 -12.00 -13.19
N VAL A 158 4.89 -11.64 -11.91
CA VAL A 158 4.95 -10.24 -11.44
C VAL A 158 6.33 -9.66 -11.67
N VAL A 159 7.38 -10.46 -11.44
CA VAL A 159 8.77 -10.05 -11.66
C VAL A 159 8.99 -9.69 -13.12
N LEU A 160 8.59 -10.57 -14.05
CA LEU A 160 8.72 -10.37 -15.49
C LEU A 160 7.94 -9.14 -15.95
N SER A 161 6.68 -8.98 -15.52
CA SER A 161 5.86 -7.83 -15.93
C SER A 161 6.40 -6.50 -15.40
N THR A 162 7.02 -6.50 -14.22
CA THR A 162 7.53 -5.27 -13.58
C THR A 162 8.92 -4.89 -14.10
N LEU A 163 9.78 -5.87 -14.41
CA LEU A 163 11.18 -5.65 -14.81
C LEU A 163 11.43 -5.78 -16.32
N HIS A 164 10.40 -5.97 -17.15
CA HIS A 164 10.56 -6.25 -18.58
C HIS A 164 11.38 -5.20 -19.34
N GLY A 165 11.41 -3.93 -18.89
CA GLY A 165 12.27 -2.88 -19.46
C GLY A 165 13.70 -2.80 -18.89
N THR A 166 13.98 -3.45 -17.75
CA THR A 166 15.29 -3.44 -17.07
C THR A 166 16.13 -4.67 -17.43
N LEU A 167 15.49 -5.80 -17.78
CA LEU A 167 16.19 -7.02 -18.19
C LEU A 167 16.91 -6.87 -19.53
N GLU A 168 16.38 -6.09 -20.48
CA GLU A 168 17.04 -5.82 -21.77
C GLU A 168 18.37 -5.05 -21.58
N SER A 169 18.46 -4.18 -20.57
CA SER A 169 19.69 -3.44 -20.23
C SER A 169 20.72 -4.23 -19.42
N LEU A 170 20.37 -5.44 -18.97
CA LEU A 170 21.27 -6.32 -18.21
C LEU A 170 21.89 -7.43 -19.07
N THR A 171 21.37 -7.64 -20.27
CA THR A 171 21.82 -8.64 -21.25
C THR A 171 22.52 -8.03 -22.48
N THR A 172 22.72 -6.71 -22.50
CA THR A 172 23.54 -5.97 -23.48
C THR A 172 24.76 -5.35 -22.80
#